data_AF-A0A851LF86-F1
#
_entry.id   AF-A0A851LF86-F1
#
_cell.length_a   1.000
_cell.length_b   1.000
_cell.length_c   1.000
_cell.angle_alpha   90.00
_cell.angle_beta   90.00
_cell.angle_gamma   90.00
#
_symmetry.space_group_name_H-M   'P 1'
#
loop_
_entity.id
_entity.type
_entity.pdbx_description
1 polymer ?
#
loop_
_entity_poly.entity_id
_entity_poly.type
_entity_poly.pdbx_seq_one_letter_code
_entity_poly.pdbx_strand_id
1 'polypeptide(L)' 'EQTMAEYSLFCVLASKTKKQVFVSYNLQNTDSSFTLLIENRIKEEMMAFPEKF' A
#
# COMPACT_ATOMS: atom_id res chain seq x y z
N GLU A 1 -6.05 -14.21 -4.74
CA GLU A 1 -6.65 -12.94 -4.24
C GLU A 1 -5.65 -12.09 -3.45
N GLN A 2 -4.89 -12.65 -2.50
CA GLN A 2 -3.86 -11.91 -1.74
C GLN A 2 -2.80 -11.21 -2.63
N THR A 3 -2.38 -11.87 -3.72
CA THR A 3 -1.45 -11.31 -4.72
C THR A 3 -2.00 -10.08 -5.44
N MET A 4 -3.33 -9.94 -5.56
CA MET A 4 -3.96 -8.80 -6.24
C MET A 4 -3.96 -7.54 -5.36
N ALA A 5 -4.21 -7.70 -4.06
CA ALA A 5 -4.14 -6.61 -3.09
C ALA A 5 -2.69 -6.10 -2.95
N GLU A 6 -1.73 -7.02 -2.89
CA GLU A 6 -0.29 -6.70 -2.86
C GLU A 6 0.18 -5.94 -4.10
N TYR A 7 -0.24 -6.39 -5.29
CA TYR A 7 0.09 -5.72 -6.55
C TYR A 7 -0.53 -4.33 -6.66
N SER A 8 -1.80 -4.18 -6.24
CA SER A 8 -2.49 -2.89 -6.23
C SER A 8 -1.77 -1.87 -5.32
N LEU A 9 -1.44 -2.27 -4.09
CA LEU A 9 -0.67 -1.43 -3.18
C LEU A 9 0.71 -1.06 -3.75
N PHE A 10 1.42 -2.05 -4.30
CA PHE A 10 2.73 -1.83 -4.91
C PHE A 10 2.66 -0.77 -6.02
N CYS A 11 1.71 -0.90 -6.95
CA CYS A 11 1.55 0.05 -8.06
C CYS A 11 1.32 1.48 -7.55
N VAL A 12 0.45 1.66 -6.55
CA VAL A 12 0.14 2.99 -5.99
C VAL A 12 1.35 3.58 -5.28
N LEU A 13 2.04 2.80 -4.45
CA LEU A 13 3.18 3.25 -3.66
C LEU A 13 4.40 3.54 -4.54
N ALA A 14 4.70 2.69 -5.52
CA ALA A 14 5.78 2.90 -6.46
C ALA A 14 5.54 4.17 -7.31
N SER A 15 4.31 4.39 -7.76
CA SER A 15 3.95 5.59 -8.53
C SER A 15 4.09 6.87 -7.70
N LYS A 16 3.78 6.82 -6.41
CA LYS A 16 3.82 7.99 -5.52
C LYS A 16 5.24 8.32 -5.03
N THR A 17 6.04 7.31 -4.71
CA THR A 17 7.42 7.48 -4.23
C THR A 17 8.43 7.69 -5.36
N LYS A 18 8.12 7.23 -6.58
CA LYS A 18 9.08 7.13 -7.70
C LYS A 18 10.34 6.33 -7.36
N LYS A 19 10.28 5.45 -6.36
CA LYS A 19 11.35 4.55 -5.93
C LYS A 19 10.93 3.10 -6.18
N GLN A 20 11.88 2.18 -6.13
CA GLN A 20 11.57 0.76 -6.08
C GLN A 20 11.01 0.44 -4.69
N VAL A 21 9.77 -0.06 -4.65
CA VAL A 21 9.05 -0.42 -3.42
C VAL A 21 8.92 -1.94 -3.36
N PHE A 22 9.03 -2.52 -2.17
CA PHE A 22 8.63 -3.91 -1.95
C PHE A 22 7.43 -3.91 -1.01
N VAL A 23 6.37 -4.61 -1.39
CA VAL A 23 5.17 -4.78 -0.57
C VAL A 23 5.09 -6.25 -0.21
N SER A 24 4.82 -6.53 1.06
CA SER A 24 4.50 -7.87 1.56
C SER A 24 3.17 -7.79 2.32
N TYR A 25 2.12 -8.34 1.73
CA TYR A 25 0.78 -8.28 2.32
C TYR A 25 0.47 -9.54 3.13
N ASN A 26 0.63 -9.47 4.47
CA ASN A 26 0.51 -10.62 5.37
C ASN A 26 -0.87 -10.74 6.06
N LEU A 27 -1.88 -10.01 5.59
CA LEU A 27 -3.21 -10.04 6.19
C LEU A 27 -4.10 -11.05 5.44
N GLN A 28 -4.83 -11.87 6.20
CA GLN A 28 -5.74 -12.88 5.64
C GLN A 28 -7.01 -12.25 5.03
N ASN A 29 -7.34 -11.01 5.42
CA ASN A 29 -8.48 -10.30 4.88
C ASN A 29 -8.11 -9.66 3.53
N THR A 30 -8.79 -10.12 2.48
CA THR A 30 -8.66 -9.64 1.09
C THR A 30 -9.89 -8.88 0.60
N ASP A 31 -10.79 -8.45 1.50
CA ASP A 31 -11.90 -7.60 1.10
C ASP A 31 -11.36 -6.32 0.45
N SER A 32 -11.92 -5.97 -0.70
CA SER A 32 -11.52 -4.76 -1.45
C SER A 32 -11.71 -3.49 -0.62
N SER A 33 -12.75 -3.46 0.23
CA SER A 33 -12.99 -2.34 1.16
C SER A 33 -11.89 -2.24 2.21
N PHE A 34 -11.41 -3.37 2.73
CA PHE A 34 -10.34 -3.42 3.70
C PHE A 34 -8.99 -3.02 3.08
N THR A 35 -8.73 -3.48 1.85
CA THR A 35 -7.54 -3.09 1.07
C THR A 35 -7.50 -1.58 0.85
N LEU A 36 -8.64 -0.94 0.56
CA LEU A 36 -8.73 0.52 0.41
C LEU A 36 -8.44 1.27 1.71
N LEU A 37 -8.90 0.76 2.86
CA LEU A 37 -8.60 1.35 4.17
C LEU A 37 -7.09 1.32 4.46
N ILE A 38 -6.43 0.21 4.15
CA ILE A 38 -4.98 0.07 4.30
C ILE A 38 -4.26 1.06 3.37
N GLU A 39 -4.67 1.14 2.10
CA GLU A 39 -4.08 2.06 1.14
C GLU A 39 -4.20 3.52 1.62
N ASN A 40 -5.38 3.93 2.09
CA ASN A 40 -5.61 5.27 2.63
C ASN A 40 -4.73 5.54 3.85
N ARG A 41 -4.64 4.58 4.78
CA ARG A 41 -3.81 4.73 5.98
C ARG A 41 -2.32 4.89 5.63
N ILE A 42 -1.81 4.11 4.68
CA ILE A 42 -0.41 4.25 4.23
C ILE A 42 -0.20 5.61 3.56
N LYS A 43 -1.15 6.08 2.74
CA LYS A 43 -1.07 7.41 2.12
C LYS A 43 -1.02 8.52 3.17
N GLU A 44 -1.82 8.43 4.24
CA GLU A 44 -1.78 9.38 5.36
C GLU A 44 -0.42 9.40 6.04
N GLU A 45 0.14 8.23 6.37
CA GLU A 45 1.46 8.12 6.98
C GLU A 45 2.57 8.69 6.07
N MET A 46 2.50 8.46 4.76
CA MET A 46 3.41 9.07 3.79
C MET A 46 3.29 10.60 3.72
N MET A 47 2.10 11.16 3.95
CA MET A 47 1.89 12.61 3.97
C MET A 47 2.34 13.22 5.30
N ALA A 48 2.14 12.49 6.41
CA ALA A 48 2.54 12.94 7.75
C ALA A 48 4.06 12.84 7.98
N PHE A 49 4.71 11.80 7.44
CA PHE A 49 6.13 11.51 7.64
C PHE A 49 6.83 11.19 6.31
N PRO A 50 6.90 12.14 5.37
CA PRO A 50 7.52 11.91 4.06
C PRO A 50 9.00 11.49 4.17
N GLU A 51 9.71 11.88 5.23
CA GLU A 51 11.10 11.49 5.49
C GLU A 51 11.30 9.99 5.79
N LYS A 52 10.22 9.27 6.15
CA LYS A 52 10.27 7.83 6.44
C LYS A 52 10.04 6.96 5.18
N PHE A 53 9.70 7.56 4.04
CA PHE A 53 9.31 6.89 2.79
C PHE A 53 10.16 7.35 1.58
#